data_AF-A0A078I7N3-F1
#
_entry.id   AF-A0A078I7N3-F1
#
_cell.length_a   1.000
_cell.length_b   1.000
_cell.length_c   1.000
_cell.angle_alpha   90.00
_cell.angle_beta   90.00
_cell.angle_gamma   90.00
#
_symmetry.space_group_name_H-M   'P 1'
#
loop_
_entity.id
_entity.type
_entity.pdbx_description
1 polymer ?
#
loop_
_entity_poly.entity_id
_entity_poly.type
_entity_poly.pdbx_seq_one_letter_code
_entity_poly.pdbx_strand_id
1 'polypeptide(L)'
;MGQQQQRPISNRPISFLNRNGLFLLLLALLVLLGVCLPLSEFPLFMFPNRTSASSPPPSPSFVVSDWRDYTLAQAAKFVAKNGTVIVCAVSYPFLPFLNNWLISISRQKHHEKVLVIAEDYALLYKVNERWPGHAVLIPPALDPKAAHHFGSQGFYNLTSRRPQHLLDILELGYNVMYNDVDMVWLQDPFKYLQGSHDVYFMDDMTAIKPLNHSHGLPPSRNGVTYVCSCMIFLRCTSGAKLLLKKWVEEIRAQPWSNTEAKKPHDQPAFNRALHKITQV
;
A
#
# COMPACT_ATOMS: atom_id res chain seq x y z
N MET A 1 79.22 57.42 -1.94
CA MET A 1 78.24 58.49 -1.65
C MET A 1 76.85 57.90 -1.74
N GLY A 2 76.02 58.11 -0.71
CA GLY A 2 74.56 58.16 -0.81
C GLY A 2 73.82 56.86 -1.11
N GLN A 3 73.16 56.31 -0.09
CA GLN A 3 72.08 55.34 -0.21
C GLN A 3 70.99 55.82 -1.19
N GLN A 4 70.39 54.90 -1.94
CA GLN A 4 68.96 55.02 -2.27
C GLN A 4 68.26 53.68 -2.06
N GLN A 5 67.38 53.72 -1.07
CA GLN A 5 66.63 52.63 -0.47
C GLN A 5 65.39 52.34 -1.31
N GLN A 6 65.38 51.23 -2.05
CA GLN A 6 64.16 50.73 -2.69
C GLN A 6 63.46 49.73 -1.76
N ARG A 7 62.23 50.07 -1.34
CA ARG A 7 61.37 49.24 -0.49
C ARG A 7 60.94 47.98 -1.25
N PRO A 8 61.10 46.77 -0.69
CA PRO A 8 60.65 45.55 -1.34
C PRO A 8 59.12 45.41 -1.27
N ILE A 9 58.57 44.92 -2.38
CA ILE A 9 57.16 44.61 -2.61
C ILE A 9 56.65 43.64 -1.53
N SER A 10 55.53 43.99 -0.91
CA SER A 10 54.85 43.16 0.10
C SER A 10 54.21 41.95 -0.58
N ASN A 11 54.87 40.79 -0.50
CA ASN A 11 54.24 39.50 -0.79
C ASN A 11 53.39 39.09 0.41
N ARG A 12 52.11 39.48 0.42
CA ARG A 12 51.13 38.90 1.35
C ARG A 12 50.83 37.46 0.91
N PRO A 13 50.98 36.45 1.78
CA PRO A 13 50.50 35.11 1.49
C PRO A 13 48.97 35.14 1.41
N ILE A 14 48.41 34.72 0.28
CA ILE A 14 46.97 34.54 0.10
C ILE A 14 46.56 33.38 1.01
N SER A 15 46.01 33.70 2.17
CA SER A 15 45.41 32.72 3.08
C SER A 15 44.14 32.16 2.43
N PHE A 16 44.22 30.92 1.94
CA PHE A 16 43.09 30.20 1.34
C PHE A 16 42.11 29.63 2.39
N LEU A 17 42.30 29.89 3.69
CA LEU A 17 41.37 29.49 4.75
C LEU A 17 40.68 30.72 5.35
N ASN A 18 39.81 31.36 4.55
CA ASN A 18 38.72 32.16 5.09
C ASN A 18 37.44 31.32 5.09
N ARG A 19 36.54 31.51 6.06
CA ARG A 19 35.32 30.70 6.27
C ARG A 19 34.46 30.57 5.01
N ASN A 20 34.48 31.59 4.16
CA ASN A 20 33.76 31.61 2.88
C ASN A 20 34.46 30.80 1.79
N GLY A 21 35.80 30.72 1.82
CA GLY A 21 36.59 29.90 0.91
C GLY A 21 36.38 28.41 1.15
N LEU A 22 36.35 27.99 2.42
CA LEU A 22 36.00 26.61 2.79
C LEU A 22 34.58 26.23 2.34
N PHE A 23 33.63 27.17 2.46
CA PHE A 23 32.25 26.97 2.03
C PHE A 23 32.14 26.78 0.52
N LEU A 24 32.85 27.59 -0.27
CA LEU A 24 32.90 27.47 -1.73
C LEU A 24 33.59 26.18 -2.17
N LEU A 25 34.62 25.73 -1.44
CA LEU A 25 35.31 24.47 -1.70
C LEU A 25 34.41 23.26 -1.43
N LEU A 26 33.63 23.30 -0.35
CA LEU A 26 32.61 22.29 -0.03
C LEU A 26 31.48 22.26 -1.08
N LEU A 27 31.03 23.43 -1.54
CA LEU A 27 30.00 23.53 -2.57
C LEU A 27 30.51 22.98 -3.91
N ALA A 28 31.74 23.32 -4.29
CA ALA A 28 32.39 22.77 -5.49
C ALA A 28 32.59 21.25 -5.40
N LEU A 29 32.94 20.73 -4.21
CA LEU A 29 33.05 19.30 -3.97
C LEU A 29 31.70 18.58 -4.09
N LEU A 30 30.61 19.18 -3.58
CA LEU A 30 29.25 18.65 -3.71
C LEU A 30 28.79 18.62 -5.17
N VAL A 31 29.09 19.66 -5.95
CA VAL A 31 28.77 19.71 -7.38
C VAL A 31 29.61 18.69 -8.16
N LEU A 32 30.91 18.55 -7.86
CA LEU A 32 31.77 17.53 -8.47
C LEU A 32 31.33 16.11 -8.11
N LEU A 33 30.95 15.85 -6.85
CA LEU A 33 30.38 14.56 -6.43
C LEU A 33 29.04 14.28 -7.13
N GLY A 34 28.20 15.30 -7.34
CA GLY A 34 26.91 15.15 -8.02
C GLY A 34 26.98 15.04 -9.54
N VAL A 35 28.05 15.53 -10.17
CA VAL A 35 28.20 15.58 -11.64
C VAL A 35 29.19 14.51 -12.15
N CYS A 36 30.25 14.20 -11.39
CA CYS A 36 31.29 13.25 -11.81
C CYS A 36 31.13 11.84 -11.23
N LEU A 37 30.26 11.65 -10.24
CA LEU A 37 29.71 10.32 -10.00
C LEU A 37 28.52 10.18 -10.95
N PRO A 38 28.57 9.35 -12.00
CA PRO A 38 27.32 8.90 -12.57
C PRO A 38 26.55 8.30 -11.39
N LEU A 39 25.24 8.58 -11.30
CA LEU A 39 24.35 7.83 -10.43
C LEU A 39 24.39 6.37 -10.94
N SER A 40 25.46 5.64 -10.60
CA SER A 40 25.46 4.20 -10.59
C SER A 40 24.36 3.89 -9.59
N GLU A 41 23.25 3.38 -10.12
CA GLU A 41 22.05 3.01 -9.41
C GLU A 41 22.33 2.83 -7.92
N PHE A 42 22.05 3.87 -7.12
CA PHE A 42 22.04 3.68 -5.68
C PHE A 42 20.97 2.63 -5.45
N PRO A 43 21.30 1.42 -4.96
CA PRO A 43 20.28 0.49 -4.54
C PRO A 43 19.67 1.13 -3.30
N LEU A 44 18.58 1.87 -3.50
CA LEU A 44 17.68 2.21 -2.42
C LEU A 44 17.26 0.86 -1.81
N PHE A 45 17.79 0.62 -0.61
CA PHE A 45 17.57 -0.51 0.30
C PHE A 45 18.55 -1.70 0.16
N MET A 46 19.58 -1.66 1.01
CA MET A 46 20.12 -2.87 1.63
C MET A 46 19.01 -3.53 2.46
N PHE A 47 18.36 -4.54 1.89
CA PHE A 47 17.86 -5.65 2.68
C PHE A 47 19.07 -6.49 3.11
N PRO A 48 19.12 -7.05 4.33
CA PRO A 48 20.15 -8.03 4.65
C PRO A 48 19.93 -9.26 3.76
N ASN A 49 20.66 -9.30 2.65
CA ASN A 49 20.90 -10.52 1.93
C ASN A 49 21.78 -11.35 2.88
N ARG A 50 21.19 -12.37 3.52
CA ARG A 50 21.94 -13.32 4.37
C ARG A 50 22.78 -14.21 3.45
N THR A 51 23.84 -13.66 2.87
CA THR A 51 24.97 -14.44 2.37
C THR A 51 25.97 -14.55 3.51
N SER A 52 25.72 -15.49 4.42
CA SER A 52 26.72 -15.99 5.36
C SER A 52 26.46 -17.46 5.56
N ALA A 53 27.43 -18.27 5.16
CA ALA A 53 27.44 -19.71 5.25
C ALA A 53 27.31 -20.14 6.72
N SER A 54 26.18 -20.78 7.06
CA SER A 54 25.98 -21.82 8.08
C SER A 54 24.48 -21.98 8.30
N SER A 55 23.87 -22.90 7.56
CA SER A 55 22.44 -23.19 7.63
C SER A 55 22.10 -24.02 8.88
N PRO A 56 21.09 -23.67 9.69
CA PRO A 56 20.36 -24.65 10.50
C PRO A 56 19.54 -25.57 9.57
N PRO A 57 19.12 -26.78 10.02
CA PRO A 57 18.43 -27.72 9.15
C PRO A 57 17.12 -27.13 8.62
N PRO A 58 16.74 -27.44 7.37
CA PRO A 58 15.55 -26.88 6.76
C PRO A 58 14.31 -27.44 7.44
N SER A 59 13.46 -26.54 7.95
CA SER A 59 12.03 -26.77 8.09
C SER A 59 11.46 -27.35 6.79
N PRO A 60 10.43 -28.21 6.81
CA PRO A 60 10.04 -29.03 5.67
C PRO A 60 9.82 -28.14 4.44
N SER A 61 10.64 -28.40 3.42
CA SER A 61 10.67 -27.73 2.13
C SER A 61 9.29 -27.84 1.48
N PHE A 62 8.53 -26.75 1.52
CA PHE A 62 7.47 -26.54 0.55
C PHE A 62 8.18 -26.40 -0.79
N VAL A 63 8.08 -27.42 -1.65
CA VAL A 63 8.60 -27.34 -3.01
C VAL A 63 7.86 -26.18 -3.69
N VAL A 64 8.60 -25.12 -4.02
CA VAL A 64 8.11 -23.87 -4.63
C VAL A 64 7.77 -24.13 -6.10
N SER A 65 6.82 -25.03 -6.34
CA SER A 65 6.35 -25.42 -7.66
C SER A 65 4.94 -24.87 -7.88
N ASP A 66 4.88 -23.86 -8.74
CA ASP A 66 3.73 -23.19 -9.36
C ASP A 66 2.75 -22.43 -8.47
N TRP A 67 3.17 -21.24 -8.01
CA TRP A 67 2.26 -20.16 -7.59
C TRP A 67 1.24 -19.75 -8.69
N ARG A 68 1.43 -20.22 -9.93
CA ARG A 68 0.52 -20.02 -11.07
C ARG A 68 -0.86 -20.63 -10.83
N ASP A 69 -0.92 -21.72 -10.07
CA ASP A 69 -2.13 -22.49 -9.82
C ASP A 69 -2.66 -22.32 -8.39
N TYR A 70 -2.13 -21.36 -7.64
CA TYR A 70 -2.60 -21.13 -6.28
C TYR A 70 -4.05 -20.66 -6.28
N THR A 71 -4.89 -21.41 -5.59
CA THR A 71 -6.23 -20.94 -5.22
C THR A 71 -6.12 -19.83 -4.17
N LEU A 72 -7.16 -18.99 -4.08
CA LEU A 72 -7.28 -18.00 -3.01
C LEU A 72 -7.10 -18.64 -1.61
N ALA A 73 -7.65 -19.84 -1.41
CA ALA A 73 -7.52 -20.56 -0.15
C ALA A 73 -6.07 -20.94 0.19
N GLN A 74 -5.31 -21.43 -0.80
CA GLN A 74 -3.90 -21.76 -0.60
C GLN A 74 -3.05 -20.51 -0.32
N ALA A 75 -3.26 -19.44 -1.08
CA ALA A 75 -2.53 -18.19 -0.90
C ALA A 75 -2.86 -17.52 0.45
N ALA A 76 -4.14 -17.46 0.83
CA ALA A 76 -4.57 -16.95 2.13
C ALA A 76 -3.97 -17.77 3.28
N LYS A 77 -3.98 -19.11 3.18
CA LYS A 77 -3.37 -19.99 4.19
C LYS A 77 -1.87 -19.74 4.35
N PHE A 78 -1.15 -19.46 3.27
CA PHE A 78 0.29 -19.19 3.30
C PHE A 78 0.64 -17.92 4.08
N VAL A 79 -0.08 -16.82 3.79
CA VAL A 79 0.21 -15.51 4.38
C VAL A 79 -0.49 -15.26 5.71
N ALA A 80 -1.58 -15.96 6.03
CA ALA A 80 -2.33 -15.73 7.26
C ALA A 80 -1.44 -15.94 8.50
N LYS A 81 -1.12 -14.85 9.22
CA LYS A 81 -0.42 -14.92 10.52
C LYS A 81 -1.37 -14.47 11.61
N ASN A 82 -1.48 -15.27 12.68
CA ASN A 82 -2.43 -15.05 13.78
C ASN A 82 -3.87 -14.85 13.28
N GLY A 83 -4.28 -15.69 12.32
CA GLY A 83 -5.63 -15.65 11.73
C GLY A 83 -5.95 -14.38 10.95
N THR A 84 -4.96 -13.58 10.54
CA THR A 84 -5.16 -12.30 9.84
C THR A 84 -4.39 -12.25 8.54
N VAL A 85 -5.04 -11.75 7.48
CA VAL A 85 -4.47 -11.47 6.16
C VAL A 85 -4.57 -9.97 5.88
N ILE A 86 -3.51 -9.36 5.35
CA ILE A 86 -3.53 -7.98 4.85
C ILE A 86 -3.66 -8.06 3.33
N VAL A 87 -4.68 -7.43 2.76
CA VAL A 87 -5.08 -7.62 1.37
C VAL A 87 -5.07 -6.30 0.62
N CYS A 88 -4.55 -6.31 -0.59
CA CYS A 88 -4.83 -5.29 -1.60
C CYS A 88 -5.26 -5.98 -2.90
N ALA A 89 -6.10 -5.32 -3.70
CA ALA A 89 -6.51 -5.78 -5.03
C ALA A 89 -6.11 -4.73 -6.06
N VAL A 90 -5.26 -5.09 -7.01
CA VAL A 90 -4.58 -4.11 -7.87
C VAL A 90 -4.13 -4.72 -9.19
N SER A 91 -3.95 -3.89 -10.21
CA SER A 91 -3.42 -4.25 -11.53
C SER A 91 -2.01 -3.67 -11.75
N TYR A 92 -1.28 -4.22 -12.73
CA TYR A 92 0.10 -3.90 -13.07
C TYR A 92 0.40 -2.40 -13.27
N PRO A 93 -0.49 -1.58 -13.86
CA PRO A 93 -0.23 -0.14 -13.98
C PRO A 93 0.00 0.59 -12.66
N PHE A 94 -0.55 0.06 -11.56
CA PHE A 94 -0.39 0.62 -10.23
C PHE A 94 0.78 -0.01 -9.45
N LEU A 95 1.64 -0.79 -10.11
CA LEU A 95 2.83 -1.39 -9.49
C LEU A 95 3.71 -0.37 -8.73
N PRO A 96 3.94 0.87 -9.20
CA PRO A 96 4.69 1.85 -8.40
C PRO A 96 4.03 2.19 -7.05
N PHE A 97 2.70 2.31 -7.03
CA PHE A 97 1.94 2.51 -5.79
C PHE A 97 2.03 1.28 -4.88
N LEU A 98 1.83 0.09 -5.44
CA LEU A 98 1.98 -1.17 -4.71
C LEU A 98 3.36 -1.28 -4.04
N ASN A 99 4.43 -0.96 -4.77
CA ASN A 99 5.79 -1.00 -4.22
C ASN A 99 5.95 -0.06 -3.02
N ASN A 100 5.46 1.18 -3.14
CA ASN A 100 5.54 2.14 -2.04
C ASN A 100 4.74 1.69 -0.81
N TRP A 101 3.53 1.16 -1.03
CA TRP A 101 2.68 0.61 0.03
C TRP A 101 3.35 -0.59 0.72
N LEU A 102 3.88 -1.56 -0.04
CA LEU A 102 4.59 -2.73 0.49
C LEU A 102 5.82 -2.34 1.34
N ILE A 103 6.58 -1.34 0.90
CA ILE A 103 7.71 -0.78 1.68
C ILE A 103 7.19 -0.27 3.03
N SER A 104 6.09 0.48 3.03
CA SER A 104 5.51 1.02 4.26
C SER A 104 5.04 -0.07 5.24
N ILE A 105 4.39 -1.12 4.73
CA ILE A 105 3.96 -2.27 5.56
C ILE A 105 5.17 -3.05 6.11
N SER A 106 6.20 -3.22 5.30
CA SER A 106 7.42 -3.90 5.72
C SER A 106 8.10 -3.17 6.88
N ARG A 107 8.11 -1.83 6.85
CA ARG A 107 8.63 -0.99 7.97
C ARG A 107 7.85 -1.21 9.27
N GLN A 108 6.55 -1.52 9.18
CA GLN A 108 5.72 -1.90 10.33
C GLN A 108 5.77 -3.39 10.68
N LYS A 109 6.67 -4.18 10.04
CA LYS A 109 6.88 -5.61 10.30
C LYS A 109 5.64 -6.49 10.05
N HIS A 110 4.84 -6.14 9.04
CA HIS A 110 3.62 -6.87 8.68
C HIS A 110 3.65 -7.52 7.29
N HIS A 111 4.78 -7.44 6.58
CA HIS A 111 4.92 -7.91 5.20
C HIS A 111 4.57 -9.41 5.00
N GLU A 112 4.82 -10.27 5.99
CA GLU A 112 4.49 -11.70 5.92
C GLU A 112 2.98 -11.98 5.84
N LYS A 113 2.13 -11.03 6.24
CA LYS A 113 0.67 -11.15 6.20
C LYS A 113 0.05 -10.71 4.87
N VAL A 114 0.85 -10.15 3.96
CA VAL A 114 0.33 -9.47 2.77
C VAL A 114 -0.02 -10.48 1.67
N LEU A 115 -1.26 -10.41 1.18
CA LEU A 115 -1.72 -11.04 -0.04
C LEU A 115 -2.11 -9.97 -1.06
N VAL A 116 -1.44 -9.99 -2.21
CA VAL A 116 -1.81 -9.18 -3.37
C VAL A 116 -2.77 -9.99 -4.23
N ILE A 117 -4.03 -9.54 -4.32
CA ILE A 117 -4.95 -10.04 -5.33
C ILE A 117 -4.62 -9.32 -6.64
N ALA A 118 -3.89 -10.02 -7.50
CA ALA A 118 -3.49 -9.52 -8.79
C ALA A 118 -4.66 -9.62 -9.77
N GLU A 119 -5.03 -8.48 -10.33
CA GLU A 119 -6.18 -8.38 -11.25
C GLU A 119 -5.76 -8.61 -12.71
N ASP A 120 -4.46 -8.79 -12.97
CA ASP A 120 -3.91 -9.23 -14.24
C ASP A 120 -2.67 -10.11 -14.05
N TYR A 121 -2.35 -10.90 -15.08
CA TYR A 121 -1.23 -11.84 -15.04
C TYR A 121 0.14 -11.16 -14.96
N ALA A 122 0.30 -9.96 -15.52
CA ALA A 122 1.60 -9.26 -15.49
C ALA A 122 1.97 -8.91 -14.04
N LEU A 123 1.00 -8.44 -13.25
CA LEU A 123 1.21 -8.19 -11.84
C LEU A 123 1.40 -9.49 -11.04
N LEU A 124 0.56 -10.50 -11.28
CA LEU A 124 0.68 -11.80 -10.59
C LEU A 124 2.12 -12.33 -10.69
N TYR A 125 2.66 -12.32 -11.92
CA TYR A 125 3.98 -12.83 -12.21
C TYR A 125 5.06 -11.95 -11.58
N LYS A 126 4.91 -10.63 -11.66
CA LYS A 126 5.90 -9.70 -11.12
C LYS A 126 6.02 -9.79 -9.60
N VAL A 127 4.89 -9.92 -8.89
CA VAL A 127 4.91 -10.04 -7.43
C VAL A 127 5.47 -11.40 -7.02
N ASN A 128 5.01 -12.50 -7.61
CA ASN A 128 5.47 -13.83 -7.23
C ASN A 128 6.91 -14.16 -7.67
N GLU A 129 7.45 -13.49 -8.70
CA GLU A 129 8.88 -13.56 -9.06
C GLU A 129 9.76 -13.09 -7.87
N ARG A 130 9.33 -12.04 -7.17
CA ARG A 130 10.09 -11.42 -6.09
C ARG A 130 9.68 -11.90 -4.69
N TRP A 131 8.40 -12.25 -4.52
CA TRP A 131 7.75 -12.66 -3.27
C TRP A 131 6.83 -13.88 -3.54
N PRO A 132 7.39 -15.08 -3.72
CA PRO A 132 6.60 -16.26 -4.04
C PRO A 132 5.50 -16.54 -3.00
N GLY A 133 4.28 -16.76 -3.46
CA GLY A 133 3.12 -17.07 -2.61
C GLY A 133 2.40 -15.84 -2.04
N HIS A 134 2.89 -14.62 -2.31
CA HIS A 134 2.26 -13.38 -1.87
C HIS A 134 1.31 -12.76 -2.89
N ALA A 135 1.14 -13.36 -4.08
CA ALA A 135 0.11 -12.95 -5.02
C ALA A 135 -0.73 -14.11 -5.53
N VAL A 136 -2.01 -13.83 -5.75
CA VAL A 136 -2.98 -14.74 -6.36
C VAL A 136 -3.83 -13.99 -7.36
N LEU A 137 -4.29 -14.67 -8.41
CA LEU A 137 -5.25 -14.13 -9.37
C LEU A 137 -6.57 -14.90 -9.24
N ILE A 138 -7.67 -14.17 -9.17
CA ILE A 138 -9.02 -14.74 -9.16
C ILE A 138 -9.62 -14.44 -10.54
N PRO A 139 -9.90 -15.43 -11.39
CA PRO A 139 -10.44 -15.18 -12.72
C PRO A 139 -11.77 -14.40 -12.72
N PRO A 140 -12.10 -13.68 -13.80
CA PRO A 140 -11.25 -13.42 -14.96
C PRO A 140 -10.18 -12.35 -14.68
N ALA A 141 -9.05 -12.45 -15.38
CA ALA A 141 -8.06 -11.38 -15.43
C ALA A 141 -8.64 -10.17 -16.18
N LEU A 142 -8.40 -8.97 -15.68
CA LEU A 142 -8.77 -7.71 -16.32
C LEU A 142 -7.70 -7.30 -17.34
N ASP A 143 -8.10 -6.53 -18.35
CA ASP A 143 -7.16 -5.88 -19.25
C ASP A 143 -6.41 -4.77 -18.48
N PRO A 144 -5.08 -4.86 -18.33
CA PRO A 144 -4.29 -3.82 -17.65
C PRO A 144 -4.52 -2.43 -18.23
N LYS A 145 -4.79 -2.34 -19.55
CA LYS A 145 -4.98 -1.07 -20.25
C LYS A 145 -6.29 -0.37 -19.90
N ALA A 146 -7.27 -1.10 -19.37
CA ALA A 146 -8.57 -0.53 -19.06
C ALA A 146 -8.58 0.27 -17.74
N ALA A 147 -7.66 -0.01 -16.82
CA ALA A 147 -7.73 0.46 -15.43
C ALA A 147 -7.01 1.81 -15.14
N HIS A 148 -6.48 2.50 -16.15
CA HIS A 148 -5.50 3.58 -15.95
C HIS A 148 -6.04 4.88 -15.35
N HIS A 149 -7.34 5.17 -15.43
CA HIS A 149 -7.87 6.48 -15.01
C HIS A 149 -8.97 6.34 -13.95
N PHE A 150 -8.86 7.14 -12.90
CA PHE A 150 -9.92 7.27 -11.89
C PHE A 150 -11.26 7.61 -12.55
N GLY A 151 -12.32 6.93 -12.14
CA GLY A 151 -13.67 7.10 -12.72
C GLY A 151 -13.87 6.52 -14.13
N SER A 152 -12.85 5.86 -14.70
CA SER A 152 -13.00 5.09 -15.94
C SER A 152 -13.76 3.79 -15.72
N GLN A 153 -14.22 3.19 -16.82
CA GLN A 153 -14.91 1.90 -16.77
C GLN A 153 -14.02 0.79 -16.19
N GLY A 154 -12.74 0.71 -16.60
CA GLY A 154 -11.85 -0.31 -16.08
C GLY A 154 -11.47 -0.08 -14.62
N PHE A 155 -11.42 1.17 -14.15
CA PHE A 155 -11.27 1.46 -12.71
C PHE A 155 -12.46 0.91 -11.90
N TYR A 156 -13.69 1.10 -12.37
CA TYR A 156 -14.86 0.53 -11.68
C TYR A 156 -14.93 -0.99 -11.78
N ASN A 157 -14.52 -1.58 -12.91
CA ASN A 157 -14.39 -3.04 -13.02
C ASN A 157 -13.39 -3.60 -11.99
N LEU A 158 -12.31 -2.87 -11.73
CA LEU A 158 -11.31 -3.22 -10.72
C LEU A 158 -11.89 -3.12 -9.30
N THR A 159 -12.45 -1.96 -8.92
CA THR A 159 -12.88 -1.73 -7.53
C THR A 159 -14.16 -2.47 -7.16
N SER A 160 -15.06 -2.73 -8.10
CA SER A 160 -16.32 -3.45 -7.84
C SER A 160 -16.15 -4.93 -7.45
N ARG A 161 -14.99 -5.54 -7.73
CA ARG A 161 -14.66 -6.92 -7.36
C ARG A 161 -14.23 -7.06 -5.90
N ARG A 162 -13.71 -5.98 -5.31
CA ARG A 162 -13.24 -5.88 -3.91
C ARG A 162 -14.15 -6.58 -2.90
N PRO A 163 -15.46 -6.27 -2.79
CA PRO A 163 -16.30 -6.87 -1.75
C PRO A 163 -16.39 -8.39 -1.84
N GLN A 164 -16.38 -8.96 -3.05
CA GLN A 164 -16.41 -10.41 -3.22
C GLN A 164 -15.09 -11.04 -2.74
N HIS A 165 -13.95 -10.46 -3.13
CA HIS A 165 -12.64 -10.93 -2.70
C HIS A 165 -12.49 -10.95 -1.17
N LEU A 166 -12.91 -9.87 -0.51
CA LEU A 166 -12.85 -9.78 0.95
C LEU A 166 -13.80 -10.78 1.61
N LEU A 167 -14.99 -10.98 1.03
CA LEU A 167 -15.97 -11.94 1.54
C LEU A 167 -15.43 -13.36 1.45
N ASP A 168 -14.83 -13.73 0.32
CA ASP A 168 -14.28 -15.06 0.12
C ASP A 168 -13.18 -15.37 1.16
N ILE A 169 -12.33 -14.39 1.50
CA ILE A 169 -11.31 -14.56 2.54
C ILE A 169 -11.92 -14.66 3.95
N LEU A 170 -12.97 -13.88 4.26
CA LEU A 170 -13.71 -14.04 5.52
C LEU A 170 -14.39 -15.41 5.61
N GLU A 171 -14.94 -15.93 4.52
CA GLU A 171 -15.59 -17.24 4.50
C GLU A 171 -14.57 -18.39 4.66
N LEU A 172 -13.30 -18.17 4.31
CA LEU A 172 -12.19 -19.08 4.63
C LEU A 172 -11.78 -19.07 6.12
N GLY A 173 -12.34 -18.17 6.94
CA GLY A 173 -12.12 -18.14 8.39
C GLY A 173 -11.07 -17.13 8.87
N TYR A 174 -10.59 -16.23 8.01
CA TYR A 174 -9.54 -15.26 8.35
C TYR A 174 -10.10 -13.86 8.63
N ASN A 175 -9.47 -13.11 9.53
CA ASN A 175 -9.64 -11.65 9.60
C ASN A 175 -8.93 -10.99 8.40
N VAL A 176 -9.45 -9.87 7.93
CA VAL A 176 -8.94 -9.19 6.73
C VAL A 176 -8.67 -7.72 7.03
N MET A 177 -7.45 -7.25 6.77
CA MET A 177 -7.13 -5.83 6.65
C MET A 177 -7.02 -5.48 5.18
N TYR A 178 -8.05 -4.87 4.61
CA TYR A 178 -8.00 -4.31 3.26
C TYR A 178 -7.32 -2.93 3.27
N ASN A 179 -6.51 -2.65 2.25
CA ASN A 179 -5.94 -1.34 2.03
C ASN A 179 -5.72 -1.08 0.52
N ASP A 180 -6.14 0.09 0.04
CA ASP A 180 -5.73 0.63 -1.26
C ASP A 180 -4.22 0.94 -1.31
N VAL A 181 -3.62 0.77 -2.48
CA VAL A 181 -2.16 0.91 -2.65
C VAL A 181 -1.67 2.36 -2.77
N ASP A 182 -2.58 3.32 -2.90
CA ASP A 182 -2.30 4.76 -2.97
C ASP A 182 -2.16 5.41 -1.57
N MET A 183 -1.95 4.59 -0.54
CA MET A 183 -1.70 5.01 0.84
C MET A 183 -0.38 4.44 1.37
N VAL A 184 0.10 4.97 2.51
CA VAL A 184 1.29 4.45 3.21
C VAL A 184 1.07 4.37 4.72
N TRP A 185 1.66 3.36 5.36
CA TRP A 185 1.63 3.21 6.81
C TRP A 185 2.81 3.93 7.46
N LEU A 186 2.51 5.03 8.16
CA LEU A 186 3.49 5.72 9.00
C LEU A 186 3.71 4.99 10.34
N GLN A 187 2.68 4.30 10.83
CA GLN A 187 2.70 3.50 12.05
C GLN A 187 1.85 2.24 11.84
N ASP A 188 2.01 1.28 12.74
CA ASP A 188 1.19 0.06 12.79
C ASP A 188 -0.28 0.40 13.11
N PRO A 189 -1.23 0.20 12.16
CA PRO A 189 -2.63 0.54 12.36
C PRO A 189 -3.33 -0.38 13.36
N PHE A 190 -2.85 -1.61 13.56
CA PHE A 190 -3.49 -2.58 14.46
C PHE A 190 -3.52 -2.11 15.91
N LYS A 191 -2.58 -1.22 16.30
CA LYS A 191 -2.54 -0.61 17.64
C LYS A 191 -3.73 0.28 17.95
N TYR A 192 -4.44 0.75 16.92
CA TYR A 192 -5.58 1.65 17.06
C TYR A 192 -6.92 0.94 16.92
N LEU A 193 -6.93 -0.36 16.59
CA LEU A 193 -8.14 -1.18 16.45
C LEU A 193 -8.62 -1.69 17.81
N GLN A 194 -9.10 -0.78 18.64
CA GLN A 194 -9.54 -1.07 20.01
C GLN A 194 -10.96 -1.64 20.05
N GLY A 195 -11.30 -2.38 21.11
CA GLY A 195 -12.61 -3.01 21.28
C GLY A 195 -12.81 -4.28 20.44
N SER A 196 -14.05 -4.76 20.41
CA SER A 196 -14.46 -6.01 19.75
C SER A 196 -15.49 -5.76 18.66
N HIS A 197 -15.23 -4.78 17.79
CA HIS A 197 -16.13 -4.47 16.68
C HIS A 197 -15.94 -5.46 15.52
N ASP A 198 -17.02 -5.73 14.80
CA ASP A 198 -16.99 -6.58 13.59
C ASP A 198 -16.14 -5.96 12.49
N VAL A 199 -16.22 -4.64 12.34
CA VAL A 199 -15.61 -3.89 11.24
C VAL A 199 -15.06 -2.57 11.75
N TYR A 200 -13.89 -2.19 11.25
CA TYR A 200 -13.27 -0.89 11.43
C TYR A 200 -13.01 -0.27 10.06
N PHE A 201 -13.28 1.01 9.93
CA PHE A 201 -13.07 1.80 8.72
C PHE A 201 -12.79 3.24 9.11
N MET A 202 -12.28 4.01 8.15
CA MET A 202 -12.09 5.45 8.33
C MET A 202 -13.34 6.20 7.88
N ASP A 203 -13.63 7.34 8.50
CA ASP A 203 -14.57 8.27 7.87
C ASP A 203 -13.96 8.86 6.59
N ASP A 204 -14.79 9.48 5.75
CA ASP A 204 -14.31 10.19 4.56
C ASP A 204 -14.32 11.71 4.82
N MET A 205 -13.58 12.12 5.86
CA MET A 205 -13.48 13.51 6.30
C MET A 205 -12.02 13.95 6.38
N THR A 206 -11.76 15.23 6.12
CA THR A 206 -10.40 15.81 6.21
C THR A 206 -9.98 16.16 7.64
N ALA A 207 -10.96 16.31 8.55
CA ALA A 207 -10.70 16.66 9.94
C ALA A 207 -10.17 15.46 10.72
N ILE A 208 -8.95 15.57 11.24
CA ILE A 208 -8.34 14.54 12.08
C ILE A 208 -9.05 14.54 13.44
N LYS A 209 -9.64 13.39 13.79
CA LYS A 209 -10.29 13.18 15.09
C LYS A 209 -9.26 12.70 16.13
N PRO A 210 -9.41 13.09 17.41
CA PRO A 210 -8.57 12.57 18.49
C PRO A 210 -8.84 11.09 18.73
N LEU A 211 -7.86 10.32 19.19
CA LEU A 211 -7.98 8.86 19.37
C LEU A 211 -9.14 8.42 20.29
N ASN A 212 -9.56 9.28 21.21
CA ASN A 212 -10.66 9.02 22.15
C ASN A 212 -12.03 9.51 21.64
N HIS A 213 -12.20 9.68 20.32
CA HIS A 213 -13.48 10.08 19.75
C HIS A 213 -14.53 8.95 19.78
N SER A 214 -15.80 9.30 19.66
CA SER A 214 -16.90 8.33 19.59
C SER A 214 -16.75 7.36 18.41
N HIS A 215 -16.95 6.06 18.66
CA HIS A 215 -17.04 5.03 17.61
C HIS A 215 -18.39 4.98 16.90
N GLY A 216 -19.31 5.90 17.23
CA GLY A 216 -20.57 6.05 16.50
C GLY A 216 -20.31 6.41 15.03
N LEU A 217 -21.24 6.00 14.16
CA LEU A 217 -21.15 6.32 12.74
C LEU A 217 -21.05 7.85 12.54
N PRO A 218 -20.14 8.32 11.66
CA PRO A 218 -19.98 9.74 11.44
C PRO A 218 -21.25 10.34 10.81
N PRO A 219 -21.67 11.56 11.23
CA PRO A 219 -22.62 12.34 10.46
C PRO A 219 -22.01 12.70 9.11
N SER A 220 -22.81 12.73 8.05
CA SER A 220 -22.30 12.87 6.68
C SER A 220 -22.78 14.13 5.92
N ARG A 221 -22.21 14.30 4.72
CA ARG A 221 -22.82 15.00 3.57
C ARG A 221 -24.32 14.67 3.45
N ASN A 222 -25.16 15.62 3.80
CA ASN A 222 -26.61 15.55 3.68
C ASN A 222 -27.30 14.51 4.60
N GLY A 223 -26.66 14.14 5.72
CA GLY A 223 -27.33 13.38 6.79
C GLY A 223 -27.30 11.85 6.67
N VAL A 224 -26.53 11.26 5.74
CA VAL A 224 -26.45 9.80 5.50
C VAL A 224 -25.01 9.30 5.62
N THR A 225 -24.63 8.64 6.72
CA THR A 225 -23.26 8.14 7.01
C THR A 225 -22.39 7.89 5.77
N TYR A 226 -21.23 8.57 5.72
CA TYR A 226 -20.29 8.48 4.60
C TYR A 226 -18.88 8.16 5.11
N VAL A 227 -18.43 6.95 4.81
CA VAL A 227 -17.15 6.38 5.25
C VAL A 227 -16.30 6.01 4.04
N CYS A 228 -15.00 6.02 4.26
CA CYS A 228 -14.00 5.68 3.28
C CYS A 228 -13.89 4.15 3.13
N SER A 229 -13.75 3.69 1.88
CA SER A 229 -13.53 2.27 1.58
C SER A 229 -12.06 1.89 1.37
N CYS A 230 -11.15 2.85 1.44
CA CYS A 230 -9.73 2.65 1.12
C CYS A 230 -8.98 1.82 2.17
N MET A 231 -9.44 1.77 3.42
CA MET A 231 -8.85 0.94 4.47
C MET A 231 -9.94 0.40 5.40
N ILE A 232 -10.04 -0.92 5.48
CA ILE A 232 -11.10 -1.61 6.24
C ILE A 232 -10.49 -2.82 6.95
N PHE A 233 -10.67 -2.90 8.27
CA PHE A 233 -10.39 -4.13 9.01
C PHE A 233 -11.70 -4.87 9.31
N LEU A 234 -11.76 -6.13 8.91
CA LEU A 234 -12.91 -7.01 9.05
C LEU A 234 -12.50 -8.18 9.93
N ARG A 235 -13.20 -8.38 11.05
CA ARG A 235 -13.07 -9.62 11.82
C ARG A 235 -13.87 -10.73 11.13
N CYS A 236 -13.46 -11.97 11.28
CA CYS A 236 -14.22 -13.13 10.81
C CYS A 236 -15.44 -13.38 11.71
N THR A 237 -16.44 -12.51 11.60
CA THR A 237 -17.70 -12.57 12.36
C THR A 237 -18.90 -12.63 11.41
N SER A 238 -20.05 -13.03 11.95
CA SER A 238 -21.32 -13.00 11.19
C SER A 238 -21.69 -11.57 10.77
N GLY A 239 -21.42 -10.57 11.61
CA GLY A 239 -21.67 -9.16 11.32
C GLY A 239 -20.84 -8.62 10.14
N ALA A 240 -19.53 -8.90 10.13
CA ALA A 240 -18.67 -8.49 9.01
C ALA A 240 -19.06 -9.20 7.70
N LYS A 241 -19.36 -10.50 7.77
CA LYS A 241 -19.84 -11.26 6.61
C LYS A 241 -21.18 -10.74 6.08
N LEU A 242 -22.10 -10.35 6.96
CA LEU A 242 -23.37 -9.73 6.58
C LEU A 242 -23.14 -8.40 5.84
N LEU A 243 -22.26 -7.53 6.37
CA LEU A 243 -21.92 -6.28 5.70
C LEU A 243 -21.36 -6.51 4.30
N LEU A 244 -20.39 -7.44 4.14
CA LEU A 244 -19.81 -7.73 2.83
C LEU A 244 -20.83 -8.33 1.86
N LYS A 245 -21.71 -9.24 2.32
CA LYS A 245 -22.82 -9.76 1.49
C LYS A 245 -23.72 -8.63 0.99
N LYS A 246 -24.07 -7.69 1.88
CA LYS A 246 -24.86 -6.51 1.50
C LYS A 246 -24.10 -5.58 0.55
N TRP A 247 -22.80 -5.41 0.72
CA TRP A 247 -21.99 -4.64 -0.22
C TRP A 247 -21.95 -5.28 -1.62
N VAL A 248 -21.80 -6.61 -1.71
CA VAL A 248 -21.90 -7.35 -2.97
C VAL A 248 -23.27 -7.17 -3.62
N GLU A 249 -24.37 -7.25 -2.86
CA GLU A 249 -25.73 -6.98 -3.37
C GLU A 249 -25.84 -5.55 -3.93
N GLU A 250 -25.34 -4.53 -3.21
CA GLU A 250 -25.35 -3.13 -3.65
C GLU A 250 -24.52 -2.88 -4.91
N ILE A 251 -23.41 -3.59 -5.09
CA ILE A 251 -22.63 -3.56 -6.34
C ILE A 251 -23.44 -4.17 -7.49
N ARG A 252 -24.03 -5.35 -7.30
CA ARG A 252 -24.78 -6.07 -8.34
C ARG A 252 -26.06 -5.34 -8.76
N ALA A 253 -26.68 -4.60 -7.84
CA ALA A 253 -27.88 -3.82 -8.11
C ALA A 253 -27.62 -2.55 -8.95
N GLN A 254 -26.37 -2.11 -9.11
CA GLN A 254 -26.03 -0.93 -9.92
C GLN A 254 -26.05 -1.30 -11.40
N PRO A 255 -26.93 -0.71 -12.24
CA PRO A 255 -26.96 -1.03 -13.65
C PRO A 255 -25.72 -0.44 -14.35
N TRP A 256 -24.92 -1.29 -14.99
CA TRP A 256 -23.77 -0.87 -15.80
C TRP A 256 -24.15 0.07 -16.96
N SER A 257 -25.39 -0.04 -17.46
CA SER A 257 -25.92 0.72 -18.58
C SER A 257 -26.54 2.07 -18.20
N ASN A 258 -26.72 2.35 -16.90
CA ASN A 258 -27.44 3.54 -16.49
C ASN A 258 -26.48 4.72 -16.27
N THR A 259 -26.40 5.60 -17.28
CA THR A 259 -25.68 6.88 -17.23
C THR A 259 -26.16 7.81 -16.12
N GLU A 260 -27.41 7.67 -15.66
CA GLU A 260 -27.98 8.45 -14.55
C GLU A 260 -27.60 7.87 -13.17
N ALA A 261 -27.46 6.55 -13.07
CA ALA A 261 -27.15 5.88 -11.79
C ALA A 261 -25.74 6.17 -11.26
N LYS A 262 -24.86 6.78 -12.09
CA LYS A 262 -23.40 6.80 -11.92
C LYS A 262 -22.86 5.35 -11.90
N LYS A 263 -21.84 5.08 -12.71
CA LYS A 263 -21.21 3.75 -12.88
C LYS A 263 -20.98 3.05 -11.54
N PRO A 264 -21.01 1.70 -11.47
CA PRO A 264 -20.95 0.97 -10.21
C PRO A 264 -19.70 1.38 -9.41
N HIS A 265 -19.94 2.07 -8.31
CA HIS A 265 -18.88 2.59 -7.45
C HIS A 265 -18.97 1.88 -6.11
N ASP A 266 -17.86 1.30 -5.71
CA ASP A 266 -17.75 0.46 -4.52
C ASP A 266 -17.94 1.26 -3.23
N GLN A 267 -17.35 2.43 -3.05
CA GLN A 267 -17.54 3.23 -1.83
C GLN A 267 -19.00 3.67 -1.58
N PRO A 268 -19.75 4.25 -2.54
CA PRO A 268 -21.17 4.52 -2.35
C PRO A 268 -21.99 3.25 -2.05
N ALA A 269 -21.65 2.12 -2.68
CA ALA A 269 -22.29 0.84 -2.40
C ALA A 269 -22.02 0.34 -0.97
N PHE A 270 -20.79 0.49 -0.49
CA PHE A 270 -20.40 0.16 0.88
C PHE A 270 -21.22 0.94 1.89
N ASN A 271 -21.36 2.26 1.66
CA ASN A 271 -22.13 3.15 2.52
C ASN A 271 -23.61 2.81 2.55
N ARG A 272 -24.22 2.47 1.40
CA ARG A 272 -25.62 1.99 1.36
C ARG A 272 -25.79 0.66 2.09
N ALA A 273 -24.84 -0.27 1.93
CA ALA A 273 -24.86 -1.55 2.62
C ALA A 273 -24.76 -1.34 4.14
N LEU A 274 -23.84 -0.48 4.59
CA LEU A 274 -23.68 -0.12 6.00
C LEU A 274 -24.96 0.47 6.57
N HIS A 275 -25.54 1.48 5.90
CA HIS A 275 -26.78 2.11 6.32
C HIS A 275 -27.93 1.09 6.47
N LYS A 276 -28.04 0.14 5.53
CA LYS A 276 -29.10 -0.89 5.57
C LYS A 276 -28.97 -1.85 6.76
N ILE A 277 -27.76 -2.11 7.25
CA ILE A 277 -27.57 -3.05 8.37
C ILE A 277 -27.55 -2.38 9.75
N THR A 278 -27.37 -1.06 9.81
CA THR A 278 -27.33 -0.31 11.08
C THR A 278 -28.63 0.40 11.43
N GLN A 279 -29.66 0.32 10.57
CA GLN A 279 -31.01 0.88 10.79
C GLN A 279 -32.03 -0.19 11.21
N VAL A 280 -31.55 -1.36 11.68
CA VAL A 280 -32.37 -2.47 12.19
C VAL A 280 -32.37 -2.45 13.71
#